data_AF-Q47D05-F1
#
_entry.id   AF-Q47D05-F1
#
_cell.length_a   1.000
_cell.length_b   1.000
_cell.length_c   1.000
_cell.angle_alpha   90.00
_cell.angle_beta   90.00
_cell.angle_gamma   90.00
#
_symmetry.space_group_name_H-M   'P 1'
#
loop_
_entity.id
_entity.type
_entity.pdbx_description
1 polymer ?
#
loop_
_entity_poly.entity_id
_entity_poly.type
_entity_poly.pdbx_seq_one_letter_code
_entity_poly.pdbx_strand_id
1 'polypeptide(L)'
;MPLEKNLRDRITLEERMALIEVRHLLDKAQQAWNRIESGKQCELNAVHHDENSLAHCLQWGTQAVEEMMELTKGAGKLANT
;
A
#
# COMPACT_ATOMS: atom_id res chain seq x y z
N MET A 1 -11.39 -3.55 17.25
CA MET A 1 -12.21 -4.75 16.92
C MET A 1 -11.32 -6.00 16.94
N PRO A 2 -11.84 -7.21 17.23
CA PRO A 2 -11.02 -8.41 17.48
C PRO A 2 -10.02 -8.77 16.37
N LEU A 3 -10.32 -8.43 15.10
CA LEU A 3 -9.42 -8.61 13.96
C LEU A 3 -8.08 -7.87 14.11
N GLU A 4 -8.09 -6.62 14.57
CA GLU A 4 -6.89 -5.77 14.65
C GLU A 4 -5.91 -6.31 15.69
N LYS A 5 -6.45 -6.73 16.85
CA LYS A 5 -5.67 -7.34 17.93
C LYS A 5 -5.10 -8.70 17.49
N ASN A 6 -5.92 -9.53 16.84
CA ASN A 6 -5.50 -10.81 16.29
C ASN A 6 -4.43 -10.69 15.20
N LEU A 7 -4.51 -9.66 14.35
CA LEU A 7 -3.52 -9.45 13.29
C LEU A 7 -2.17 -9.03 13.87
N ARG A 8 -2.18 -8.07 14.80
CA ARG A 8 -0.97 -7.58 15.48
C ARG A 8 -0.24 -8.67 16.27
N ASP A 9 -0.97 -9.59 16.87
CA ASP A 9 -0.40 -10.72 17.63
C ASP A 9 0.17 -11.83 16.73
N ARG A 10 -0.20 -11.86 15.44
CA ARG A 10 0.19 -12.91 14.48
C ARG A 10 1.22 -12.47 13.46
N ILE A 11 1.29 -11.18 13.14
CA ILE A 11 2.22 -10.66 12.15
C ILE A 11 3.63 -10.54 12.73
N THR A 12 4.61 -11.01 11.97
CA THR A 12 6.02 -10.94 12.31
C THR A 12 6.62 -9.57 11.97
N LEU A 13 7.81 -9.29 12.53
CA LEU A 13 8.57 -8.10 12.15
C LEU A 13 8.94 -8.13 10.65
N GLU A 14 9.27 -9.29 10.09
CA GLU A 14 9.64 -9.45 8.68
C GLU A 14 8.46 -9.14 7.75
N GLU A 15 7.27 -9.67 8.02
CA GLU A 15 6.06 -9.36 7.26
C GLU A 15 5.69 -7.88 7.33
N ARG A 16 5.93 -7.24 8.50
CA ARG A 16 5.76 -5.79 8.64
C ARG A 16 6.78 -5.01 7.81
N MET A 17 8.03 -5.46 7.74
CA MET A 17 9.04 -4.87 6.86
C MET A 17 8.66 -5.02 5.38
N ALA A 18 8.07 -6.17 5.00
CA ALA A 18 7.55 -6.37 3.66
C ALA A 18 6.42 -5.38 3.32
N LEU A 19 5.51 -5.06 4.25
CA LEU A 19 4.49 -4.03 4.03
C LEU A 19 5.10 -2.63 3.78
N ILE A 20 6.18 -2.29 4.49
CA ILE A 20 6.92 -1.04 4.26
C ILE A 20 7.56 -1.04 2.86
N GLU A 21 8.12 -2.17 2.44
CA GLU A 21 8.69 -2.31 1.10
C GLU A 21 7.61 -2.18 0.01
N VAL A 22 6.45 -2.81 0.19
CA VAL A 22 5.30 -2.68 -0.72
C VAL A 22 4.89 -1.21 -0.85
N ARG A 23 4.82 -0.45 0.25
CA ARG A 23 4.54 0.98 0.19
C ARG A 23 5.58 1.73 -0.65
N HIS A 24 6.86 1.47 -0.43
CA HIS A 24 7.93 2.12 -1.19
C HIS A 24 7.85 1.82 -2.69
N LEU A 25 7.46 0.59 -3.05
CA LEU A 25 7.25 0.20 -4.45
C LEU A 25 6.06 0.93 -5.07
N LEU A 26 4.96 1.09 -4.33
CA LEU A 26 3.79 1.84 -4.76
C LEU A 26 4.12 3.33 -4.98
N ASP A 27 4.87 3.94 -4.06
CA ASP A 27 5.33 5.33 -4.21
C ASP A 27 6.20 5.49 -5.47
N LYS A 28 7.11 4.54 -5.73
CA LYS A 28 7.92 4.54 -6.96
C LYS A 28 7.06 4.38 -8.21
N ALA A 29 6.06 3.49 -8.17
CA ALA A 29 5.15 3.29 -9.28
C ALA A 29 4.32 4.55 -9.55
N GLN A 30 3.81 5.21 -8.51
CA GLN A 30 3.12 6.50 -8.61
C GLN A 30 4.01 7.60 -9.17
N GLN A 31 5.27 7.69 -8.73
CA GLN A 31 6.23 8.64 -9.29
C GLN A 31 6.52 8.36 -10.77
N ALA A 32 6.69 7.09 -11.15
CA ALA A 32 6.91 6.71 -12.54
C ALA A 32 5.70 7.05 -13.40
N TRP A 33 4.49 6.77 -12.90
CA TRP A 33 3.24 7.16 -13.54
C TRP A 33 3.16 8.67 -13.75
N ASN A 34 3.46 9.47 -12.71
CA ASN A 34 3.41 10.94 -12.75
C ASN A 34 4.44 11.58 -13.69
N ARG A 35 5.44 10.84 -14.19
CA ARG A 35 6.37 11.33 -15.23
C ARG A 35 5.76 11.29 -16.63
N ILE A 36 4.70 10.52 -16.83
CA ILE A 36 3.97 10.47 -18.09
C ILE A 36 3.15 11.75 -18.22
N GLU A 37 3.16 12.34 -19.41
CA GLU A 37 2.35 13.51 -19.73
C GLU A 37 0.86 13.25 -19.45
N SER A 38 0.18 14.22 -18.84
CA SER A 38 -1.21 14.07 -18.36
C SER A 38 -2.21 13.65 -19.44
N GLY A 39 -2.06 14.15 -20.68
CA GLY A 39 -2.91 13.71 -21.80
C GLY A 39 -2.78 12.21 -22.09
N LYS A 40 -1.55 11.70 -22.08
CA LYS A 40 -1.26 10.27 -22.28
C LYS A 40 -1.72 9.43 -21.09
N GLN A 41 -1.66 9.96 -19.87
CA GLN A 41 -2.23 9.28 -18.71
C GLN A 41 -3.75 9.10 -18.84
N CYS A 42 -4.47 10.11 -19.33
CA CYS A 42 -5.91 10.02 -19.59
C CYS A 42 -6.22 8.95 -20.64
N GLU A 43 -5.48 8.94 -21.76
CA GLU A 43 -5.64 7.92 -22.80
C GLU A 43 -5.35 6.50 -22.29
N LEU A 44 -4.26 6.33 -21.53
CA LEU A 44 -3.88 5.05 -20.94
C LEU A 44 -4.89 4.57 -19.89
N ASN A 45 -5.43 5.47 -19.07
CA ASN A 45 -6.47 5.12 -18.10
C ASN A 45 -7.78 4.69 -18.79
N ALA A 46 -8.13 5.33 -19.92
CA ALA A 46 -9.35 5.00 -20.68
C ALA A 46 -9.35 3.60 -21.30
N VAL A 47 -8.19 2.91 -21.35
CA VAL A 47 -8.09 1.51 -21.79
C VAL A 47 -8.84 0.56 -20.84
N HIS A 48 -8.95 0.94 -19.56
CA HIS A 48 -9.68 0.19 -18.55
C HIS A 48 -10.87 1.01 -18.04
N HIS A 49 -11.89 0.34 -17.48
CA HIS A 49 -12.92 1.05 -16.71
C HIS A 49 -12.26 1.81 -15.55
N ASP A 50 -12.83 2.95 -15.15
CA ASP A 50 -12.22 3.86 -14.16
C ASP A 50 -11.77 3.15 -12.87
N GLU A 51 -12.55 2.18 -12.38
CA GLU A 51 -12.26 1.36 -11.19
C GLU A 51 -11.05 0.43 -11.35
N ASN A 52 -10.67 0.12 -12.59
CA ASN A 52 -9.51 -0.71 -12.93
C ASN A 52 -8.37 0.10 -13.56
N SER A 53 -8.51 1.44 -13.62
CA SER A 53 -7.45 2.30 -14.14
C SER A 53 -6.20 2.20 -13.26
N LEU A 54 -5.02 2.32 -13.86
CA LEU A 54 -3.76 2.25 -13.11
C LEU A 54 -3.70 3.33 -12.04
N ALA A 55 -4.21 4.54 -12.33
CA ALA A 55 -4.30 5.61 -11.35
C ALA A 55 -5.15 5.22 -10.13
N HIS A 56 -6.32 4.60 -10.36
CA HIS A 56 -7.17 4.13 -9.25
C HIS A 56 -6.50 3.01 -8.45
N CYS A 57 -5.89 2.03 -9.12
CA CYS A 57 -5.17 0.94 -8.48
C CYS A 57 -4.00 1.41 -7.62
N LEU A 58 -3.23 2.41 -8.08
CA LEU A 58 -2.12 2.98 -7.31
C LEU A 58 -2.62 3.73 -6.07
N GLN A 59 -3.67 4.54 -6.21
CA GLN A 59 -4.25 5.27 -5.09
C GLN A 59 -4.83 4.30 -4.05
N TRP A 60 -5.67 3.37 -4.48
CA TRP A 60 -6.33 2.43 -3.60
C TRP A 60 -5.35 1.45 -2.95
N GLY A 61 -4.37 0.95 -3.72
CA GLY A 61 -3.29 0.10 -3.20
C GLY A 61 -2.45 0.83 -2.15
N THR A 62 -2.14 2.11 -2.36
CA THR A 62 -1.41 2.92 -1.38
C THR A 62 -2.18 3.06 -0.08
N GLN A 63 -3.46 3.43 -0.17
CA GLN A 63 -4.34 3.57 1.00
C GLN A 63 -4.47 2.23 1.76
N ALA A 64 -4.71 1.13 1.05
CA ALA A 64 -4.84 -0.18 1.67
C ALA A 64 -3.59 -0.57 2.45
N VAL A 65 -2.40 -0.28 1.90
CA VAL A 65 -1.12 -0.57 2.58
C VAL A 65 -0.91 0.34 3.79
N GLU A 66 -1.30 1.63 3.72
CA GLU A 66 -1.28 2.53 4.89
C GLU A 66 -2.12 2.00 6.04
N GLU A 67 -3.34 1.56 5.73
CA GLU A 67 -4.26 0.98 6.71
C GLU A 67 -3.65 -0.29 7.35
N MET A 68 -3.06 -1.19 6.54
CA MET A 68 -2.37 -2.38 7.05
C MET A 68 -1.15 -2.02 7.91
N MET A 69 -0.38 -0.99 7.55
CA MET A 69 0.77 -0.53 8.33
C MET A 69 0.35 0.04 9.70
N GLU A 70 -0.76 0.79 9.77
CA GLU A 70 -1.29 1.29 11.03
C GLU A 70 -1.86 0.17 11.90
N LEU A 71 -2.57 -0.80 11.30
CA LEU A 71 -3.08 -1.98 12.01
C LEU A 71 -1.96 -2.85 12.63
N THR A 72 -0.80 -2.89 11.99
CA THR A 72 0.35 -3.71 12.40
C THR A 72 1.38 -2.93 13.21
N LYS A 73 1.08 -1.68 13.56
CA LYS A 73 1.98 -0.78 14.28
C LYS A 73 2.33 -1.33 15.67
N GLY A 74 3.62 -1.51 15.90
CA GLY A 74 4.13 -2.04 17.16
C GLY A 74 3.94 -3.55 17.35
N ALA A 75 3.63 -4.30 16.29
CA ALA A 75 3.90 -5.74 16.23
C ALA A 75 5.42 -5.98 16.23
N GLY A 76 5.88 -7.06 16.86
CA GLY A 76 7.31 -7.43 16.91
C GLY A 76 8.19 -6.56 17.80
N LYS A 77 7.65 -5.65 18.62
CA LYS A 77 8.43 -5.03 19.70
C LYS A 77 8.78 -6.11 20.72
N LEU A 78 10.08 -6.35 20.94
CA LEU A 78 10.54 -7.07 22.13
C LEU A 78 9.90 -6.42 23.35
N ALA A 79 9.11 -7.19 24.10
CA ALA A 79 8.71 -6.78 25.42
C ALA A 79 10.01 -6.59 26.21
N ASN A 80 10.37 -5.34 26.52
CA ASN A 80 11.44 -5.04 27.45
C ASN A 80 10.99 -5.57 28.82
N THR A 81 11.37 -6.81 29.13
CA THR A 81 11.45 -7.35 30.50
C THR A 81 12.80 -6.99 31.09
#